data_AF-A0A9X7RIK6-F1
#
_entry.id   AF-A0A9X7RIK6-F1
#
_cell.length_a   1.000
_cell.length_b   1.000
_cell.length_c   1.000
_cell.angle_alpha   90.00
_cell.angle_beta   90.00
_cell.angle_gamma   90.00
#
_symmetry.space_group_name_H-M   'P 1'
#
loop_
_entity.id
_entity.type
_entity.pdbx_description
1 polymer ?
#
loop_
_entity_poly.entity_id
_entity_poly.type
_entity_poly.pdbx_seq_one_letter_code
_entity_poly.pdbx_strand_id
1 'polypeptide(L)'
;MRKPRDEFTLDLFNDWTPPRVSVGFEPDAFPGTRLASRISRAIARVLKDCGKDRRTVAAQMSERLGYKVTKETLEAYASEAKTQNNITVERFIALIHATGKTELLGFLAEGFDMAVVPRKYENVIELALIEDHARMIETRKKTLQARLRGAQ
;
A
#
# COMPACT_ATOMS: atom_id res chain seq x y z
N MET A 1 -23.39 28.99 -21.43
CA MET A 1 -22.28 29.06 -22.40
C MET A 1 -20.97 28.81 -21.65
N ARG A 2 -20.19 27.81 -22.05
CA ARG A 2 -18.91 27.45 -21.41
C ARG A 2 -17.87 28.50 -21.84
N LYS A 3 -17.20 29.16 -20.88
CA LYS A 3 -16.23 30.22 -21.17
C LYS A 3 -15.05 29.63 -21.98
N PRO A 4 -14.57 30.28 -23.06
CA PRO A 4 -13.42 29.79 -23.82
C PRO A 4 -12.20 29.62 -22.89
N ARG A 5 -11.43 28.54 -23.06
CA ARG A 5 -10.16 28.36 -22.32
C ARG A 5 -9.22 29.49 -22.75
N ASP A 6 -8.58 30.13 -21.77
CA ASP A 6 -7.53 31.11 -22.01
C ASP A 6 -6.26 30.39 -22.44
N GLU A 7 -5.80 30.65 -23.67
CA GLU A 7 -4.62 30.02 -24.28
C GLU A 7 -3.30 30.68 -23.84
N PHE A 8 -3.35 31.84 -23.18
CA PHE A 8 -2.16 32.59 -22.77
C PHE A 8 -1.69 32.29 -21.35
N THR A 9 -2.57 31.72 -20.51
CA THR A 9 -2.18 31.29 -19.16
C THR A 9 -1.53 29.91 -19.26
N LEU A 10 -0.21 29.83 -19.04
CA LEU A 10 0.48 28.54 -18.86
C LEU A 10 -0.17 27.79 -17.69
N ASP A 11 -0.64 26.58 -17.93
CA ASP A 11 -1.24 25.73 -16.91
C ASP A 11 -0.13 25.12 -16.04
N LEU A 12 0.31 25.88 -15.03
CA LEU A 12 1.44 25.59 -14.15
C LEU A 12 1.26 24.32 -13.28
N PHE A 13 0.08 23.68 -13.32
CA PHE A 13 -0.27 22.52 -12.50
C PHE A 13 -0.29 21.19 -13.27
N ASN A 14 0.04 21.18 -14.57
CA ASN A 14 0.07 19.93 -15.36
C ASN A 14 1.16 18.95 -14.91
N ASP A 15 2.25 19.43 -14.32
CA ASP A 15 3.41 18.61 -13.97
C ASP A 15 3.35 18.03 -12.55
N TRP A 16 2.37 18.45 -11.74
CA TRP A 16 2.26 17.99 -10.36
C TRP A 16 1.38 16.74 -10.26
N THR A 17 2.00 15.57 -10.12
CA THR A 17 1.31 14.32 -9.78
C THR A 17 1.34 14.08 -8.27
N PRO A 18 0.19 13.90 -7.60
CA PRO A 18 0.15 13.59 -6.18
C PRO A 18 0.99 12.33 -5.86
N PRO A 19 1.84 12.37 -4.82
CA PRO A 19 2.60 11.20 -4.43
C PRO A 19 1.65 10.10 -3.94
N ARG A 20 1.96 8.84 -4.27
CA ARG A 20 1.28 7.70 -3.64
C ARG A 20 1.61 7.64 -2.16
N VAL A 21 0.57 7.80 -1.33
CA VAL A 21 0.69 7.79 0.13
C VAL A 21 0.70 6.37 0.70
N SER A 22 0.03 5.43 0.04
CA SER A 22 -0.01 4.01 0.42
C SER A 22 0.99 3.17 -0.37
N VAL A 23 1.52 2.15 0.27
CA VAL A 23 2.30 1.09 -0.39
C VAL A 23 1.35 -0.02 -0.84
N GLY A 24 1.63 -0.58 -2.01
CA GLY A 24 0.81 -1.62 -2.61
C GLY A 24 1.14 -1.79 -4.09
N PHE A 25 0.57 -2.81 -4.70
CA PHE A 25 0.60 -2.94 -6.15
C PHE A 25 -0.49 -2.08 -6.78
N GLU A 26 -0.46 -2.01 -8.11
CA GLU A 26 -1.56 -1.44 -8.87
C GLU A 26 -2.88 -2.15 -8.58
N PRO A 27 -4.02 -1.44 -8.63
CA PRO A 27 -5.33 -2.08 -8.56
C PRO A 27 -5.44 -3.22 -9.57
N ASP A 28 -6.00 -4.35 -9.15
CA ASP A 28 -6.13 -5.55 -9.97
C ASP A 28 -4.81 -6.09 -10.56
N ALA A 29 -3.65 -5.77 -9.98
CA ALA A 29 -2.34 -6.26 -10.45
C ALA A 29 -2.26 -7.80 -10.54
N PHE A 30 -3.01 -8.51 -9.70
CA PHE A 30 -3.09 -9.96 -9.68
C PHE A 30 -4.56 -10.40 -9.77
N PRO A 31 -5.15 -10.43 -10.99
CA PRO A 31 -6.55 -10.78 -11.17
C PRO A 31 -6.80 -12.26 -10.84
N GLY A 32 -8.05 -12.62 -10.58
CA GLY A 32 -8.48 -13.99 -10.31
C GLY A 32 -8.92 -14.24 -8.87
N THR A 33 -9.63 -15.34 -8.64
CA THR A 33 -10.33 -15.60 -7.36
C THR A 33 -9.47 -16.38 -6.35
N ARG A 34 -8.51 -17.19 -6.82
CA ARG A 34 -7.71 -18.05 -5.94
C ARG A 34 -6.58 -17.26 -5.27
N LEU A 35 -6.68 -17.05 -3.96
CA LEU A 35 -5.69 -16.33 -3.16
C LEU A 35 -4.26 -16.87 -3.30
N ALA A 36 -4.08 -18.20 -3.23
CA ALA A 36 -2.76 -18.81 -3.37
C ALA A 36 -2.07 -18.47 -4.71
N SER A 37 -2.84 -18.44 -5.80
CA SER A 37 -2.35 -18.06 -7.13
C SER A 37 -1.96 -16.57 -7.18
N ARG A 38 -2.75 -15.68 -6.57
CA ARG A 38 -2.42 -14.26 -6.42
C ARG A 38 -1.13 -14.06 -5.61
N ILE A 39 -0.97 -14.78 -4.50
CA ILE A 39 0.25 -14.73 -3.67
C ILE A 39 1.47 -15.18 -4.48
N SER A 40 1.38 -16.29 -5.23
CA SER A 40 2.49 -16.75 -6.07
C SER A 40 2.89 -15.73 -7.12
N ARG A 41 1.91 -15.06 -7.78
CA ARG A 41 2.19 -13.97 -8.72
C ARG A 41 2.83 -12.76 -8.05
N ALA A 42 2.36 -12.38 -6.86
CA ALA A 42 2.94 -11.27 -6.10
C ALA A 42 4.40 -11.55 -5.72
N ILE A 43 4.69 -12.77 -5.26
CA ILE A 43 6.06 -13.22 -4.94
C ILE A 43 6.92 -13.23 -6.21
N ALA A 44 6.42 -13.78 -7.32
CA ALA A 44 7.13 -13.80 -8.59
C ALA A 44 7.49 -12.38 -9.07
N ARG A 45 6.54 -11.44 -8.93
CA ARG A 45 6.73 -10.03 -9.29
C ARG A 45 7.81 -9.38 -8.42
N VAL A 46 7.75 -9.55 -7.11
CA VAL A 46 8.71 -8.99 -6.16
C VAL A 46 10.11 -9.54 -6.36
N LEU A 47 10.24 -10.85 -6.58
CA LEU A 47 11.53 -11.47 -6.88
C LEU A 47 12.13 -10.94 -8.18
N LYS A 48 11.31 -10.57 -9.17
CA LYS A 48 11.77 -9.94 -10.41
C LYS A 48 12.21 -8.48 -10.19
N ASP A 49 11.46 -7.72 -9.40
CA ASP A 49 11.63 -6.28 -9.26
C ASP A 49 12.60 -5.87 -8.13
N CYS A 50 13.04 -6.80 -7.28
CA CYS A 50 13.93 -6.51 -6.15
C CYS A 50 15.40 -6.30 -6.53
N GLY A 51 15.80 -6.60 -7.78
CA GLY A 51 17.17 -6.41 -8.27
C GLY A 51 18.22 -7.35 -7.65
N LYS A 52 17.82 -8.29 -6.79
CA LYS A 52 18.68 -9.29 -6.16
C LYS A 52 18.50 -10.64 -6.85
N ASP A 53 19.56 -11.44 -6.93
CA ASP A 53 19.43 -12.81 -7.39
C ASP A 53 18.71 -13.68 -6.33
N ARG A 54 18.05 -14.75 -6.79
CA ARG A 54 17.24 -15.62 -5.92
C ARG A 54 18.07 -16.33 -4.84
N ARG A 55 19.36 -16.61 -5.06
CA ARG A 55 20.21 -17.24 -4.03
C ARG A 55 20.52 -16.25 -2.92
N THR A 56 20.79 -14.99 -3.27
CA THR A 56 20.97 -13.92 -2.28
C THR A 56 19.72 -13.71 -1.43
N VAL A 57 18.53 -13.68 -2.05
CA VAL A 57 17.26 -13.57 -1.29
C VAL A 57 17.07 -14.76 -0.36
N ALA A 58 17.31 -15.99 -0.84
CA ALA A 58 17.20 -17.19 -0.01
C ALA A 58 18.18 -17.20 1.17
N ALA A 59 19.41 -16.72 0.95
CA ALA A 59 20.41 -16.58 2.01
C ALA A 59 19.98 -15.56 3.08
N GLN A 60 19.51 -14.38 2.66
CA GLN A 60 19.01 -13.34 3.58
C GLN A 60 17.78 -13.81 4.37
N MET A 61 16.89 -14.57 3.72
CA MET A 61 15.76 -15.21 4.43
C MET A 61 16.25 -16.25 5.44
N SER A 62 17.22 -17.08 5.07
CA SER A 62 17.75 -18.13 5.95
C SER A 62 18.40 -17.55 7.19
N GLU A 63 19.22 -16.50 7.00
CA GLU A 63 19.86 -15.76 8.09
C GLU A 63 18.81 -15.20 9.06
N ARG A 64 17.75 -14.59 8.53
CA ARG A 64 16.68 -14.03 9.36
C ARG A 64 15.86 -15.08 10.11
N LEU A 65 15.58 -16.21 9.47
CA LEU A 65 14.73 -17.27 10.02
C LEU A 65 15.49 -18.19 10.98
N GLY A 66 16.83 -18.22 10.93
CA GLY A 66 17.65 -19.15 11.70
C GLY A 66 17.65 -20.58 11.14
N TYR A 67 17.03 -20.83 9.99
CA TYR A 67 17.03 -22.11 9.31
C TYR A 67 17.11 -21.95 7.79
N LYS A 68 17.55 -23.00 7.11
CA LYS A 68 17.84 -22.96 5.67
C LYS A 68 16.56 -22.82 4.82
N VAL A 69 16.55 -21.80 3.96
CA VAL A 69 15.64 -21.61 2.82
C VAL A 69 16.45 -21.71 1.54
N THR A 70 16.02 -22.52 0.58
CA THR A 70 16.74 -22.71 -0.69
C THR A 70 16.16 -21.88 -1.83
N LYS A 71 16.94 -21.72 -2.91
CA LYS A 71 16.48 -21.10 -4.16
C LYS A 71 15.25 -21.83 -4.71
N GLU A 72 15.26 -23.16 -4.70
CA GLU A 72 14.18 -24.00 -5.22
C GLU A 72 12.89 -23.82 -4.41
N THR A 73 13.05 -23.55 -3.11
CA THR A 73 11.93 -23.22 -2.21
C THR A 73 11.29 -21.89 -2.61
N LEU A 74 12.10 -20.85 -2.88
CA LEU A 74 11.60 -19.56 -3.39
C LEU A 74 10.91 -19.69 -4.75
N GLU A 75 11.50 -20.45 -5.66
CA GLU A 75 10.91 -20.71 -6.97
C GLU A 75 9.59 -21.47 -6.87
N ALA A 76 9.44 -22.31 -5.85
CA ALA A 76 8.17 -22.97 -5.61
C ALA A 76 7.10 -22.01 -5.11
N TYR A 77 7.44 -21.07 -4.21
CA TYR A 77 6.50 -20.04 -3.76
C TYR A 77 6.03 -19.13 -4.90
N ALA A 78 6.91 -18.83 -5.84
CA ALA A 78 6.61 -18.02 -7.02
C ALA A 78 5.84 -18.77 -8.13
N SER A 79 5.62 -20.08 -7.98
CA SER A 79 5.02 -20.92 -9.04
C SER A 79 3.58 -21.28 -8.73
N GLU A 80 2.66 -20.84 -9.58
CA GLU A 80 1.22 -21.20 -9.47
C GLU A 80 0.97 -22.71 -9.64
N ALA A 81 1.84 -23.40 -10.39
CA ALA A 81 1.73 -24.84 -10.63
C ALA A 81 2.09 -25.67 -9.39
N LYS A 82 2.91 -25.15 -8.47
CA LYS A 82 3.37 -25.88 -7.28
C LYS A 82 2.44 -25.64 -6.08
N THR A 83 1.22 -26.17 -6.18
CA THR A 83 0.13 -25.93 -5.22
C THR A 83 0.37 -26.44 -3.79
N GLN A 84 1.34 -27.33 -3.57
CA GLN A 84 1.67 -27.85 -2.23
C GLN A 84 2.67 -26.99 -1.45
N ASN A 85 3.37 -26.07 -2.12
CA ASN A 85 4.41 -25.25 -1.48
C ASN A 85 3.85 -23.87 -1.14
N ASN A 86 2.97 -23.83 -0.13
CA ASN A 86 2.48 -22.56 0.39
C ASN A 86 3.54 -21.92 1.29
N ILE A 87 3.72 -20.61 1.13
CA ILE A 87 4.60 -19.84 1.99
C ILE A 87 3.94 -19.64 3.36
N THR A 88 4.69 -19.89 4.44
CA THR A 88 4.24 -19.57 5.81
C THR A 88 4.35 -18.06 6.06
N VAL A 89 3.61 -17.55 7.04
CA VAL A 89 3.64 -16.11 7.39
C VAL A 89 5.05 -15.64 7.76
N GLU A 90 5.78 -16.42 8.57
CA GLU A 90 7.17 -16.09 8.94
C GLU A 90 8.09 -15.97 7.72
N ARG A 91 7.97 -16.86 6.73
CA ARG A 91 8.76 -16.84 5.50
C ARG A 91 8.35 -15.69 4.60
N PHE A 92 7.06 -15.33 4.59
CA PHE A 92 6.57 -14.16 3.87
C PHE A 92 7.14 -12.86 4.46
N ILE A 93 7.16 -12.72 5.78
CA ILE A 93 7.82 -11.60 6.47
C ILE A 93 9.31 -11.57 6.12
N ALA A 94 10.00 -12.71 6.18
CA ALA A 94 11.41 -12.78 5.82
C ALA A 94 11.67 -12.39 4.36
N LEU A 95 10.79 -12.78 3.43
CA LEU A 95 10.86 -12.39 2.02
C LEU A 95 10.73 -10.87 1.87
N ILE A 96 9.79 -10.22 2.57
CA ILE A 96 9.64 -8.75 2.54
C ILE A 96 10.91 -8.07 3.00
N HIS A 97 11.50 -8.50 4.11
CA HIS A 97 12.76 -7.94 4.60
C HIS A 97 13.93 -8.18 3.65
N ALA A 98 14.04 -9.38 3.08
CA ALA A 98 15.11 -9.72 2.14
C ALA A 98 14.99 -8.93 0.82
N THR A 99 13.77 -8.72 0.33
CA THR A 99 13.55 -8.04 -0.96
C THR A 99 13.43 -6.52 -0.83
N GLY A 100 13.12 -6.01 0.37
CA GLY A 100 12.81 -4.60 0.62
C GLY A 100 11.49 -4.13 -0.01
N LYS A 101 10.68 -5.05 -0.55
CA LYS A 101 9.45 -4.73 -1.27
C LYS A 101 8.25 -4.73 -0.33
N THR A 102 7.91 -3.56 0.17
CA THR A 102 6.78 -3.34 1.09
C THR A 102 5.42 -3.40 0.41
N GLU A 103 5.37 -3.45 -0.92
CA GLU A 103 4.13 -3.59 -1.72
C GLU A 103 3.37 -4.88 -1.36
N LEU A 104 4.08 -5.92 -0.89
CA LEU A 104 3.47 -7.15 -0.35
C LEU A 104 2.62 -6.91 0.89
N LEU A 105 2.93 -5.90 1.71
CA LEU A 105 2.10 -5.52 2.85
C LEU A 105 0.80 -4.88 2.38
N GLY A 106 0.89 -4.00 1.38
CA GLY A 106 -0.29 -3.40 0.74
C GLY A 106 -1.21 -4.45 0.11
N PHE A 107 -0.63 -5.45 -0.57
CA PHE A 107 -1.38 -6.60 -1.10
C PHE A 107 -2.18 -7.36 -0.04
N LEU A 108 -1.63 -7.52 1.17
CA LEU A 108 -2.37 -8.17 2.26
C LEU A 108 -3.51 -7.28 2.78
N ALA A 109 -3.29 -5.97 2.89
CA ALA A 109 -4.26 -5.02 3.43
C ALA A 109 -5.45 -4.78 2.49
N GLU A 110 -5.25 -4.86 1.17
CA GLU A 110 -6.27 -4.65 0.14
C GLU A 110 -7.53 -5.50 0.37
N GLY A 111 -7.36 -6.76 0.79
CA GLY A 111 -8.49 -7.66 1.05
C GLY A 111 -9.36 -7.28 2.25
N PHE A 112 -8.94 -6.30 3.06
CA PHE A 112 -9.64 -5.82 4.24
C PHE A 112 -10.12 -4.38 4.11
N ASP A 113 -10.10 -3.80 2.90
CA ASP A 113 -10.37 -2.38 2.67
C ASP A 113 -9.44 -1.46 3.50
N MET A 114 -8.20 -1.92 3.71
CA MET A 114 -7.17 -1.22 4.46
C MET A 114 -6.02 -0.79 3.54
N ALA A 115 -5.40 0.34 3.85
CA ALA A 115 -4.22 0.84 3.17
C ALA A 115 -3.01 0.84 4.13
N VAL A 116 -1.85 0.39 3.64
CA VAL A 116 -0.60 0.45 4.39
C VAL A 116 0.10 1.76 4.06
N VAL A 117 0.26 2.63 5.06
CA VAL A 117 0.91 3.94 4.89
C VAL A 117 2.24 3.95 5.66
N PRO A 118 3.35 4.44 5.06
CA PRO A 118 4.61 4.58 5.78
C PRO A 118 4.47 5.46 7.02
N ARG A 119 5.10 5.04 8.12
CA ARG A 119 5.00 5.68 9.44
C ARG A 119 5.32 7.18 9.45
N LYS A 120 6.17 7.67 8.52
CA LYS A 120 6.48 9.11 8.38
C LYS A 120 5.24 10.00 8.15
N TYR A 121 4.11 9.44 7.72
CA TYR A 121 2.86 10.16 7.52
C TYR A 121 1.88 10.06 8.71
N GLU A 122 2.24 9.35 9.79
CA GLU A 122 1.39 9.14 10.97
C GLU A 122 0.86 10.48 11.53
N ASN A 123 1.75 11.43 11.83
CA ASN A 123 1.38 12.75 12.35
C ASN A 123 0.56 13.59 11.34
N VAL A 124 0.75 13.37 10.04
CA VAL A 124 -0.02 14.09 9.00
C VAL A 124 -1.46 13.62 9.00
N ILE A 125 -1.67 12.30 9.11
CA ILE A 125 -3.01 11.70 9.21
C ILE A 125 -3.67 12.17 10.51
N GLU A 126 -2.95 12.13 11.63
CA GLU A 126 -3.46 12.59 12.93
C GLU A 126 -3.89 14.06 12.89
N LEU A 127 -3.05 14.94 12.34
CA LEU A 127 -3.37 16.35 12.17
C LEU A 127 -4.64 16.55 11.33
N ALA A 128 -4.75 15.84 10.21
CA ALA A 128 -5.94 15.93 9.35
C ALA A 128 -7.22 15.53 10.08
N LEU A 129 -7.17 14.46 10.89
CA LEU A 129 -8.31 14.01 11.71
C LEU A 129 -8.71 15.06 12.76
N ILE A 130 -7.74 15.72 13.39
CA ILE A 130 -7.98 16.79 14.36
C ILE A 130 -8.63 18.00 13.66
N GLU A 131 -8.13 18.39 12.49
CA GLU A 131 -8.70 19.50 11.72
C GLU A 131 -10.14 19.23 11.28
N ASP A 132 -10.44 18.01 10.83
CA ASP A 132 -11.80 17.59 10.51
C ASP A 132 -12.73 17.71 11.72
N HIS A 133 -12.25 17.26 12.88
CA HIS A 133 -13.02 17.36 14.13
C HIS A 133 -13.23 18.83 14.54
N ALA A 134 -12.20 19.69 14.41
CA ALA A 134 -12.31 21.11 14.71
C ALA A 134 -13.34 21.81 13.80
N ARG A 135 -13.34 21.50 12.49
CA ARG A 135 -14.35 21.99 11.53
C ARG A 135 -15.77 21.59 11.93
N MET A 136 -15.95 20.34 12.38
CA MET A 136 -17.24 19.85 12.86
C MET A 136 -17.71 20.63 14.10
N ILE A 137 -16.84 20.84 15.09
CA ILE A 137 -17.16 21.60 16.31
C ILE A 137 -17.54 23.05 15.96
N GLU A 138 -16.76 23.73 15.13
CA GLU A 138 -17.03 25.12 14.74
C GLU A 138 -18.36 25.26 13.99
N THR A 139 -18.71 24.29 13.15
CA THR A 139 -20.01 24.25 12.47
C THR A 139 -21.17 24.11 13.47
N ARG A 140 -21.01 23.24 14.47
CA ARG A 140 -22.00 23.07 15.55
C ARG A 140 -22.16 24.33 16.40
N LYS A 141 -21.05 24.98 16.75
CA LYS A 141 -21.02 26.24 17.50
C LYS A 141 -21.76 27.36 16.77
N LYS A 142 -21.51 27.54 15.47
CA LYS A 142 -22.23 28.52 14.63
C LYS A 142 -23.74 28.27 14.62
N THR A 143 -24.15 27.00 14.46
CA THR A 143 -25.56 26.61 14.50
C THR A 143 -26.23 26.97 15.83
N LEU A 144 -25.56 26.71 16.96
CA LEU A 144 -26.07 27.07 18.29
C LEU A 144 -26.15 28.58 18.50
N GLN A 145 -25.15 29.33 18.08
CA GLN A 145 -25.15 30.80 18.16
C GLN A 145 -26.30 31.41 17.35
N ALA A 146 -26.59 30.89 16.16
CA ALA A 146 -27.72 31.34 15.35
C ALA A 146 -29.07 31.08 16.05
N ARG A 147 -29.24 29.90 16.67
CA ARG A 147 -30.45 29.58 17.45
C ARG A 147 -30.65 30.51 18.64
N LEU A 148 -29.58 30.82 19.37
CA LEU A 148 -29.65 31.75 20.52
C LEU A 148 -30.01 33.17 20.08
N ARG A 149 -29.47 33.65 18.96
CA ARG A 149 -29.79 34.97 18.40
C ARG A 149 -31.23 35.08 17.89
N GLY A 150 -31.83 33.99 17.40
CA GLY A 150 -33.22 33.97 16.96
C GLY A 150 -34.24 33.78 18.09
N ALA A 151 -33.80 33.49 19.31
CA ALA A 151 -34.63 33.37 20.51
C ALA A 151 -34.70 34.67 21.34
N GLN A 152 -33.95 35.70 20.95
CA GLN A 152 -33.98 37.06 21.48
C GLN A 152 -34.76 37.96 20.51
#